data_AF-A0A183HM17-F1
#
_entry.id   AF-A0A183HM17-F1
#
_cell.length_a   1.000
_cell.length_b   1.000
_cell.length_c   1.000
_cell.angle_alpha   90.00
_cell.angle_beta   90.00
_cell.angle_gamma   90.00
#
_symmetry.space_group_name_H-M   'P 1'
#
loop_
_entity.id
_entity.type
_entity.pdbx_description
1 polymer ?
#
loop_
_entity_poly.entity_id
_entity_poly.type
_entity_poly.pdbx_seq_one_letter_code
_entity_poly.pdbx_strand_id
1 'polypeptide(L)'
;MIGEEIANFLKRTNMLTEWLGKIENDMDKLDTISIYPEELSEQSALLADLTMEITKQEALVSAVVEDGHELCRQTTGDEAIALQSRIEALRARYLDLTAVTDEKIAILSEALPLSEKFHDGYDIVQQWMDAVEQDLQNTPLETQATILAQMEDDLTKLRPEVEEINDISKQLQNLVRSKTDELEMRTDDITHRFNHLSEQVS
;
A
#
# COMPACT_ATOMS: atom_id res chain seq x y z
N MET A 1 47.78 8.30 -7.34
CA MET A 1 48.39 7.74 -6.09
C MET A 1 47.27 7.08 -5.30
N ILE A 2 47.52 5.98 -4.57
CA ILE A 2 46.46 5.25 -3.85
C ILE A 2 45.58 6.14 -2.95
N GLY A 3 46.16 7.18 -2.33
CA GLY A 3 45.39 8.15 -1.53
C GLY A 3 44.37 8.99 -2.32
N GLU A 4 44.59 9.22 -3.61
CA GLU A 4 43.64 9.91 -4.49
C GLU A 4 42.46 9.00 -4.88
N GLU A 5 42.75 7.71 -5.10
CA GLU A 5 41.72 6.69 -5.36
C GLU A 5 40.83 6.47 -4.14
N ILE A 6 41.42 6.41 -2.95
CA ILE A 6 40.69 6.34 -1.67
C ILE A 6 39.84 7.61 -1.48
N ALA A 7 40.37 8.81 -1.74
CA ALA A 7 39.59 10.05 -1.62
C ALA A 7 38.38 10.09 -2.57
N ASN A 8 38.58 9.67 -3.83
CA ASN A 8 37.50 9.58 -4.82
C ASN A 8 36.46 8.51 -4.46
N PHE A 9 36.91 7.36 -3.95
CA PHE A 9 36.04 6.31 -3.42
C PHE A 9 35.19 6.85 -2.26
N LEU A 10 35.81 7.43 -1.22
CA LEU A 10 35.10 7.97 -0.06
C LEU A 10 34.07 9.02 -0.45
N LYS A 11 34.38 9.87 -1.44
CA LYS A 11 33.42 10.84 -1.97
C LYS A 11 32.20 10.15 -2.58
N ARG A 12 32.38 9.15 -3.46
CA ARG A 12 31.28 8.40 -4.06
C ARG A 12 30.45 7.66 -3.00
N THR A 13 31.11 7.04 -2.04
CA THR A 13 30.43 6.33 -0.93
C THR A 13 29.63 7.29 -0.05
N ASN A 14 30.16 8.48 0.27
CA ASN A 14 29.42 9.50 1.03
C ASN A 14 28.15 9.94 0.26
N MET A 15 28.27 10.23 -1.03
CA MET A 15 27.12 10.62 -1.86
C MET A 15 26.04 9.54 -1.90
N LEU A 16 26.43 8.27 -2.06
CA LEU A 16 25.48 7.14 -1.99
C LEU A 16 24.85 6.99 -0.61
N THR A 17 25.61 7.23 0.46
CA THR A 17 25.10 7.15 1.84
C THR A 17 24.05 8.21 2.12
N GLU A 18 24.28 9.44 1.64
CA GLU A 18 23.34 10.56 1.73
C GLU A 18 22.09 10.28 0.89
N TRP A 19 22.26 9.77 -0.32
CA TRP A 19 21.15 9.37 -1.17
C TRP A 19 20.31 8.26 -0.54
N LEU A 20 20.93 7.19 -0.01
CA LEU A 20 20.22 6.13 0.72
C LEU A 20 19.39 6.71 1.86
N GLY A 21 19.97 7.59 2.68
CA GLY A 21 19.25 8.24 3.77
C GLY A 21 18.05 9.07 3.32
N LYS A 22 18.14 9.71 2.14
CA LYS A 22 17.01 10.43 1.55
C LYS A 22 15.90 9.45 1.14
N ILE A 23 16.23 8.39 0.40
CA ILE A 23 15.25 7.42 -0.08
C ILE A 23 14.60 6.67 1.08
N GLU A 24 15.38 6.26 2.08
CA GLU A 24 14.86 5.64 3.31
C GLU A 24 13.84 6.57 3.99
N ASN A 25 14.16 7.85 4.17
CA ASN A 25 13.22 8.82 4.74
C ASN A 25 11.97 9.06 3.88
N ASP A 26 12.09 8.98 2.55
CA ASP A 26 10.93 9.06 1.66
C ASP A 26 10.09 7.77 1.71
N MET A 27 10.72 6.61 1.92
CA MET A 27 10.05 5.32 2.13
C MET A 27 9.29 5.24 3.46
N ASP A 28 9.78 5.89 4.53
CA ASP A 28 9.09 5.97 5.83
C ASP A 28 7.71 6.62 5.70
N LYS A 29 7.52 7.51 4.71
CA LYS A 29 6.20 8.13 4.42
C LYS A 29 5.18 7.10 3.95
N LEU A 30 5.64 5.95 3.47
CA LEU A 30 4.83 4.82 3.01
C LEU A 30 4.67 3.73 4.09
N ASP A 31 5.03 3.99 5.34
CA ASP A 31 4.83 3.02 6.43
C ASP A 31 3.37 2.92 6.86
N THR A 32 2.62 4.02 6.74
CA THR A 32 1.18 4.03 6.99
C THR A 32 0.44 3.88 5.67
N ILE A 33 0.05 2.65 5.36
CA ILE A 33 -0.77 2.34 4.19
C ILE A 33 -2.19 2.87 4.42
N SER A 34 -2.73 3.59 3.43
CA SER A 34 -4.11 4.08 3.51
C SER A 34 -5.13 2.98 3.18
N ILE A 35 -6.38 3.23 3.55
CA ILE A 35 -7.52 2.41 3.13
C ILE A 35 -8.30 3.07 1.99
N TYR A 36 -7.96 4.30 1.61
CA TYR A 36 -8.67 5.09 0.60
C TYR A 36 -8.03 4.95 -0.78
N PRO A 37 -8.80 4.74 -1.87
CA PRO A 37 -8.23 4.50 -3.20
C PRO A 37 -7.36 5.63 -3.72
N GLU A 38 -7.78 6.89 -3.53
CA GLU A 38 -7.04 8.07 -3.98
C GLU A 38 -5.66 8.17 -3.29
N GLU A 39 -5.64 8.01 -1.96
CA GLU A 39 -4.41 8.03 -1.17
C GLU A 39 -3.49 6.84 -1.54
N LEU A 40 -4.05 5.64 -1.75
CA LEU A 40 -3.30 4.46 -2.18
C LEU A 40 -2.69 4.62 -3.58
N SER A 41 -3.41 5.32 -4.48
CA SER A 41 -2.90 5.65 -5.82
C SER A 41 -1.71 6.60 -5.74
N GLU A 42 -1.80 7.64 -4.91
CA GLU A 42 -0.68 8.55 -4.65
C GLU A 42 0.53 7.83 -4.03
N GLN A 43 0.29 6.95 -3.05
CA GLN A 43 1.33 6.11 -2.44
C GLN A 43 1.99 5.18 -3.46
N SER A 44 1.20 4.59 -4.36
CA SER A 44 1.69 3.71 -5.43
C SER A 44 2.55 4.47 -6.45
N ALA A 45 2.15 5.68 -6.81
CA ALA A 45 2.91 6.54 -7.71
C ALA A 45 4.26 6.95 -7.08
N LEU A 46 4.26 7.37 -5.82
CA LEU A 46 5.49 7.68 -5.09
C LEU A 46 6.41 6.46 -5.00
N LEU A 47 5.87 5.28 -4.67
CA LEU A 47 6.65 4.05 -4.62
C LEU A 47 7.29 3.72 -5.97
N ALA A 48 6.55 3.86 -7.07
CA ALA A 48 7.08 3.63 -8.42
C ALA A 48 8.26 4.56 -8.75
N ASP A 49 8.17 5.84 -8.39
CA ASP A 49 9.25 6.81 -8.56
C ASP A 49 10.49 6.42 -7.73
N LEU A 50 10.30 6.04 -6.47
CA LEU A 50 11.38 5.59 -5.58
C LEU A 50 12.03 4.30 -6.08
N THR A 51 11.25 3.31 -6.51
CA THR A 51 11.76 2.07 -7.12
C THR A 51 12.62 2.36 -8.35
N MET A 52 12.19 3.30 -9.19
CA MET A 52 12.98 3.72 -10.34
C MET A 52 14.29 4.40 -9.90
N GLU A 53 14.28 5.27 -8.87
CA GLU A 53 15.51 5.87 -8.33
C GLU A 53 16.47 4.81 -7.77
N ILE A 54 15.95 3.82 -7.03
CA ILE A 54 16.74 2.71 -6.47
C ILE A 54 17.41 1.92 -7.59
N THR A 55 16.63 1.50 -8.60
CA THR A 55 17.13 0.73 -9.74
C THR A 55 18.23 1.48 -10.51
N LYS A 56 18.10 2.80 -10.66
CA LYS A 56 19.13 3.63 -11.33
C LYS A 56 20.47 3.62 -10.59
N GLN A 57 20.49 3.41 -9.27
CA GLN A 57 21.71 3.38 -8.48
C GLN A 57 22.36 1.99 -8.39
N GLU A 58 21.68 0.92 -8.81
CA GLU A 58 22.16 -0.46 -8.67
C GLU A 58 23.58 -0.67 -9.23
N ALA A 59 23.83 -0.18 -10.45
CA ALA A 59 25.13 -0.28 -11.09
C ALA A 59 26.21 0.54 -10.36
N LEU A 60 25.85 1.71 -9.83
CA LEU A 60 26.78 2.55 -9.09
C LEU A 60 27.13 1.94 -7.72
N VAL A 61 26.14 1.40 -7.02
CA VAL A 61 26.35 0.68 -5.75
C VAL A 61 27.25 -0.53 -5.99
N SER A 62 26.98 -1.32 -7.02
CA SER A 62 27.81 -2.48 -7.38
C SER A 62 29.25 -2.09 -7.70
N ALA A 63 29.45 -1.03 -8.49
CA ALA A 63 30.78 -0.52 -8.82
C ALA A 63 31.53 0.00 -7.58
N VAL A 64 30.86 0.74 -6.69
CA VAL A 64 31.47 1.21 -5.44
C VAL A 64 31.84 0.04 -4.55
N VAL A 65 31.02 -1.01 -4.45
CA VAL A 65 31.35 -2.21 -3.68
C VAL A 65 32.59 -2.91 -4.25
N GLU A 66 32.66 -3.09 -5.56
CA GLU A 66 33.81 -3.72 -6.24
C GLU A 66 35.10 -2.89 -6.08
N ASP A 67 35.04 -1.59 -6.38
CA ASP A 67 36.16 -0.65 -6.22
C ASP A 67 36.68 -0.66 -4.78
N GLY A 68 35.75 -0.70 -3.82
CA GLY A 68 36.06 -0.75 -2.41
C GLY A 68 36.81 -2.03 -2.01
N HIS A 69 36.38 -3.20 -2.49
CA HIS A 69 37.09 -4.46 -2.24
C HIS A 69 38.49 -4.48 -2.85
N GLU A 70 38.68 -3.87 -4.02
CA GLU A 70 40.01 -3.76 -4.64
C GLU A 70 40.92 -2.83 -3.83
N LEU A 71 40.40 -1.68 -3.36
CA LEU A 71 41.14 -0.79 -2.46
C LEU A 71 41.51 -1.48 -1.13
N CYS A 72 40.64 -2.32 -0.58
CA CYS A 72 40.95 -3.13 0.60
C CYS A 72 42.15 -4.08 0.37
N ARG A 73 42.36 -4.58 -0.84
CA ARG A 73 43.52 -5.45 -1.17
C ARG A 73 44.84 -4.67 -1.27
N GLN A 74 44.74 -3.38 -1.59
CA GLN A 74 45.89 -2.49 -1.79
C GLN A 74 46.25 -1.69 -0.52
N THR A 75 45.38 -1.74 0.49
CA THR A 75 45.57 -1.11 1.81
C THR A 75 45.83 -2.18 2.89
N THR A 76 46.34 -1.76 4.05
CA THR A 76 46.63 -2.69 5.16
C THR A 76 46.32 -2.06 6.51
N GLY A 77 46.14 -2.89 7.54
CA GLY A 77 45.86 -2.42 8.90
C GLY A 77 44.48 -1.79 9.05
N ASP A 78 44.39 -0.77 9.90
CA ASP A 78 43.11 -0.17 10.31
C ASP A 78 42.35 0.50 9.15
N GLU A 79 43.06 1.03 8.15
CA GLU A 79 42.45 1.68 6.98
C GLU A 79 41.67 0.66 6.12
N ALA A 80 42.24 -0.53 5.89
CA ALA A 80 41.57 -1.61 5.16
C ALA A 80 40.31 -2.11 5.91
N ILE A 81 40.39 -2.22 7.24
CA ILE A 81 39.25 -2.63 8.09
C ILE A 81 38.13 -1.58 8.00
N ALA A 82 38.48 -0.29 8.07
CA ALA A 82 37.50 0.80 7.97
C ALA A 82 36.83 0.85 6.60
N LEU A 83 37.59 0.69 5.51
CA LEU A 83 37.06 0.63 4.14
C LEU A 83 36.09 -0.55 3.99
N GLN A 84 36.51 -1.75 4.42
CA GLN A 84 35.68 -2.95 4.34
C GLN A 84 34.37 -2.79 5.11
N SER A 85 34.43 -2.34 6.36
CA SER A 85 33.24 -2.12 7.18
C SER A 85 32.27 -1.15 6.51
N ARG A 86 32.79 -0.10 5.87
CA ARG A 86 31.99 0.92 5.20
C ARG A 86 31.29 0.39 3.95
N ILE A 87 31.97 -0.44 3.15
CA ILE A 87 31.41 -1.06 1.95
C ILE A 87 30.30 -2.03 2.32
N GLU A 88 30.53 -2.88 3.31
CA GLU A 88 29.51 -3.85 3.75
C GLU A 88 28.29 -3.15 4.36
N ALA A 89 28.49 -2.07 5.11
CA ALA A 89 27.38 -1.27 5.63
C ALA A 89 26.55 -0.62 4.51
N LEU A 90 27.20 -0.07 3.47
CA LEU A 90 26.51 0.49 2.31
C LEU A 90 25.71 -0.60 1.57
N ARG A 91 26.35 -1.75 1.31
CA ARG A 91 25.74 -2.88 0.62
C ARG A 91 24.53 -3.42 1.38
N ALA A 92 24.67 -3.64 2.69
CA ALA A 92 23.59 -4.12 3.54
C ALA A 92 22.38 -3.18 3.48
N ARG A 93 22.59 -1.87 3.69
CA ARG A 93 21.51 -0.87 3.60
C ARG A 93 20.81 -0.85 2.25
N TYR A 94 21.56 -0.96 1.15
CA TYR A 94 20.96 -0.99 -0.19
C TYR A 94 20.12 -2.26 -0.42
N LEU A 95 20.58 -3.41 0.08
CA LEU A 95 19.83 -4.68 -0.01
C LEU A 95 18.57 -4.62 0.86
N ASP A 96 18.68 -4.12 2.08
CA ASP A 96 17.54 -3.93 2.99
C ASP A 96 16.50 -2.98 2.37
N LEU A 97 16.95 -1.86 1.80
CA LEU A 97 16.08 -0.90 1.11
C LEU A 97 15.35 -1.54 -0.08
N THR A 98 16.05 -2.33 -0.90
CA THR A 98 15.45 -3.06 -2.02
C THR A 98 14.40 -4.05 -1.51
N ALA A 99 14.71 -4.81 -0.45
CA ALA A 99 13.77 -5.77 0.13
C ALA A 99 12.50 -5.10 0.70
N VAL A 100 12.65 -3.99 1.42
CA VAL A 100 11.52 -3.20 1.93
C VAL A 100 10.70 -2.62 0.77
N THR A 101 11.36 -2.19 -0.30
CA THR A 101 10.68 -1.69 -1.51
C THR A 101 9.83 -2.79 -2.14
N ASP A 102 10.36 -3.99 -2.33
CA ASP A 102 9.62 -5.13 -2.89
C ASP A 102 8.42 -5.53 -2.02
N GLU A 103 8.58 -5.54 -0.69
CA GLU A 103 7.49 -5.80 0.24
C GLU A 103 6.37 -4.75 0.11
N LYS A 104 6.71 -3.46 0.07
CA LYS A 104 5.72 -2.40 -0.11
C LYS A 104 5.04 -2.44 -1.48
N ILE A 105 5.76 -2.83 -2.54
CA ILE A 105 5.16 -3.01 -3.88
C ILE A 105 4.09 -4.09 -3.80
N ALA A 106 4.39 -5.23 -3.18
CA ALA A 106 3.43 -6.32 -3.04
C ALA A 106 2.17 -5.85 -2.29
N ILE A 107 2.36 -5.20 -1.14
CA ILE A 107 1.24 -4.70 -0.31
C ILE A 107 0.38 -3.69 -1.07
N LEU A 108 0.96 -2.64 -1.67
CA LEU A 108 0.19 -1.61 -2.37
C LEU A 108 -0.51 -2.15 -3.63
N SER A 109 0.12 -3.09 -4.33
CA SER A 109 -0.47 -3.74 -5.51
C SER A 109 -1.70 -4.58 -5.19
N GLU A 110 -1.81 -5.08 -3.95
CA GLU A 110 -2.97 -5.83 -3.46
C GLU A 110 -4.00 -4.89 -2.82
N ALA A 111 -3.55 -3.92 -2.02
CA ALA A 111 -4.42 -3.02 -1.27
C ALA A 111 -5.23 -2.09 -2.18
N LEU A 112 -4.64 -1.53 -3.24
CA LEU A 112 -5.33 -0.59 -4.13
C LEU A 112 -6.59 -1.19 -4.79
N PRO A 113 -6.53 -2.32 -5.53
CA PRO A 113 -7.72 -2.88 -6.15
C PRO A 113 -8.76 -3.37 -5.15
N LEU A 114 -8.34 -3.82 -3.96
CA LEU A 114 -9.26 -4.17 -2.87
C LEU A 114 -9.98 -2.92 -2.35
N SER A 115 -9.25 -1.82 -2.15
CA SER A 115 -9.81 -0.55 -1.71
C SER A 115 -10.81 0.01 -2.73
N GLU A 116 -10.48 0.00 -4.02
CA GLU A 116 -11.40 0.42 -5.09
C GLU A 116 -12.70 -0.38 -5.05
N LYS A 117 -12.61 -1.71 -5.06
CA LYS A 117 -13.78 -2.60 -4.99
C LYS A 117 -14.61 -2.41 -3.72
N PHE A 118 -13.94 -2.23 -2.57
CA PHE A 118 -14.64 -1.97 -1.32
C PHE A 118 -15.49 -0.71 -1.41
N HIS A 119 -14.91 0.39 -1.90
CA HIS A 119 -15.61 1.68 -1.99
C HIS A 119 -16.70 1.66 -3.05
N ASP A 120 -16.45 1.07 -4.22
CA ASP A 120 -17.45 0.92 -5.28
C ASP A 120 -18.65 0.09 -4.81
N GLY A 121 -18.40 -1.07 -4.19
CA GLY A 121 -19.45 -1.92 -3.64
C GLY A 121 -20.21 -1.24 -2.51
N TYR A 122 -19.49 -0.58 -1.59
CA TYR A 122 -20.08 0.18 -0.50
C TYR A 122 -21.02 1.27 -1.03
N ASP A 123 -20.60 2.05 -2.02
CA ASP A 123 -21.41 3.11 -2.63
C ASP A 123 -22.64 2.55 -3.34
N ILE A 124 -22.53 1.43 -4.05
CA ILE A 124 -23.66 0.78 -4.72
C ILE A 124 -24.71 0.34 -3.70
N VAL A 125 -24.30 -0.39 -2.66
CA VAL A 125 -25.22 -0.89 -1.63
C VAL A 125 -25.82 0.28 -0.85
N GLN A 126 -25.01 1.29 -0.52
CA GLN A 126 -25.47 2.46 0.21
C GLN A 126 -26.53 3.25 -0.56
N GLN A 127 -26.28 3.55 -1.84
CA GLN A 127 -27.24 4.27 -2.68
C GLN A 127 -28.55 3.50 -2.82
N TRP A 128 -28.48 2.17 -2.93
CA TRP A 128 -29.68 1.33 -2.96
C TRP A 128 -30.44 1.39 -1.63
N MET A 129 -29.76 1.26 -0.49
CA MET A 129 -30.40 1.33 0.83
C MET A 129 -31.10 2.68 1.04
N ASP A 130 -30.44 3.79 0.71
CA ASP A 130 -31.01 5.13 0.84
C ASP A 130 -32.26 5.30 -0.05
N ALA A 131 -32.25 4.75 -1.27
CA ALA A 131 -33.40 4.78 -2.16
C ALA A 131 -34.57 3.92 -1.62
N VAL A 132 -34.28 2.73 -1.11
CA VAL A 132 -35.30 1.83 -0.54
C VAL A 132 -35.91 2.42 0.73
N GLU A 133 -35.09 2.98 1.62
CA GLU A 133 -35.56 3.68 2.82
C GLU A 133 -36.50 4.84 2.46
N GLN A 134 -36.16 5.60 1.42
CA GLN A 134 -36.99 6.70 0.93
C GLN A 134 -38.32 6.20 0.33
N ASP A 135 -38.28 5.14 -0.47
CA ASP A 135 -39.47 4.56 -1.11
C ASP A 135 -40.40 3.95 -0.06
N LEU A 136 -39.88 3.22 0.92
CA LEU A 136 -40.67 2.65 2.01
C LEU A 136 -41.40 3.72 2.85
N GLN A 137 -40.82 4.92 3.00
CA GLN A 137 -41.47 6.03 3.70
C GLN A 137 -42.58 6.72 2.88
N ASN A 138 -42.49 6.70 1.55
CA ASN A 138 -43.31 7.56 0.67
C ASN A 138 -44.24 6.79 -0.28
N THR A 139 -44.30 5.45 -0.20
CA THR A 139 -45.04 4.63 -1.17
C THR A 139 -46.57 4.66 -0.96
N PRO A 140 -47.37 5.07 -1.96
CA PRO A 140 -48.82 4.90 -1.96
C PRO A 140 -49.23 3.42 -2.00
N LEU A 141 -50.35 3.07 -1.36
CA LEU A 141 -50.86 1.68 -1.30
C LEU A 141 -51.02 1.01 -2.69
N GLU A 142 -51.29 1.79 -3.73
CA GLU A 142 -51.57 1.30 -5.09
C GLU A 142 -50.33 0.78 -5.83
N THR A 143 -49.13 1.26 -5.51
CA THR A 143 -47.86 0.86 -6.13
C THR A 143 -47.01 -0.06 -5.24
N GLN A 144 -47.44 -0.28 -4.00
CA GLN A 144 -46.69 -0.96 -2.96
C GLN A 144 -46.24 -2.38 -3.35
N ALA A 145 -47.12 -3.19 -3.94
CA ALA A 145 -46.79 -4.57 -4.29
C ALA A 145 -45.72 -4.69 -5.40
N THR A 146 -45.73 -3.78 -6.38
CA THR A 146 -44.74 -3.79 -7.47
C THR A 146 -43.38 -3.29 -6.99
N ILE A 147 -43.38 -2.26 -6.13
CA ILE A 147 -42.15 -1.70 -5.55
C ILE A 147 -41.48 -2.73 -4.63
N LEU A 148 -42.25 -3.41 -3.76
CA LEU A 148 -41.72 -4.47 -2.89
C LEU A 148 -41.12 -5.63 -3.69
N ALA A 149 -41.78 -6.10 -4.75
CA ALA A 149 -41.24 -7.16 -5.60
C ALA A 149 -39.92 -6.77 -6.29
N GLN A 150 -39.75 -5.49 -6.66
CA GLN A 150 -38.48 -5.00 -7.20
C GLN A 150 -37.40 -4.97 -6.11
N MET A 151 -37.74 -4.52 -4.91
CA MET A 151 -36.80 -4.50 -3.77
C MET A 151 -36.34 -5.92 -3.38
N GLU A 152 -37.24 -6.91 -3.41
CA GLU A 152 -36.88 -8.33 -3.17
C GLU A 152 -35.89 -8.88 -4.23
N ASP A 153 -36.10 -8.55 -5.50
CA ASP A 153 -35.19 -8.93 -6.59
C ASP A 153 -33.82 -8.26 -6.41
N ASP A 154 -33.79 -6.98 -6.06
CA ASP A 154 -32.55 -6.25 -5.82
C ASP A 154 -31.79 -6.78 -4.58
N LEU A 155 -32.49 -7.09 -3.49
CA LEU A 155 -31.90 -7.74 -2.29
C LEU A 155 -31.19 -9.04 -2.65
N THR A 156 -31.77 -9.83 -3.55
CA THR A 156 -31.20 -11.10 -4.00
C THR A 156 -29.90 -10.89 -4.78
N LYS A 157 -29.81 -9.79 -5.54
CA LYS A 157 -28.63 -9.42 -6.33
C LYS A 157 -27.54 -8.74 -5.51
N LEU A 158 -27.91 -7.97 -4.49
CA LEU A 158 -26.97 -7.19 -3.67
C LEU A 158 -26.41 -7.97 -2.48
N ARG A 159 -27.04 -9.08 -2.07
CA ARG A 159 -26.51 -9.92 -0.99
C ARG A 159 -25.09 -10.43 -1.26
N PRO A 160 -24.74 -10.94 -2.46
CA PRO A 160 -23.35 -11.26 -2.81
C PRO A 160 -22.39 -10.07 -2.72
N GLU A 161 -22.84 -8.85 -3.07
CA GLU A 161 -22.01 -7.63 -2.98
C GLU A 161 -21.68 -7.31 -1.51
N VAL A 162 -22.66 -7.44 -0.60
CA VAL A 162 -22.43 -7.26 0.85
C VAL A 162 -21.47 -8.31 1.40
N GLU A 163 -21.58 -9.56 0.97
CA GLU A 163 -20.63 -10.62 1.33
C GLU A 163 -19.22 -10.32 0.80
N GLU A 164 -19.10 -9.83 -0.45
CA GLU A 164 -17.83 -9.42 -1.05
C GLU A 164 -17.21 -8.23 -0.31
N ILE A 165 -17.99 -7.19 0.03
CA ILE A 165 -17.53 -6.05 0.84
C ILE A 165 -16.97 -6.53 2.19
N ASN A 166 -17.66 -7.47 2.85
CA ASN A 166 -17.23 -8.05 4.13
C ASN A 166 -15.90 -8.81 3.99
N ASP A 167 -15.72 -9.57 2.92
CA ASP A 167 -14.50 -10.34 2.70
C ASP A 167 -13.33 -9.47 2.24
N ILE A 168 -13.59 -8.43 1.44
CA ILE A 168 -12.59 -7.43 1.06
C ILE A 168 -12.17 -6.61 2.29
N SER A 169 -13.10 -6.23 3.16
CA SER A 169 -12.80 -5.53 4.42
C SER A 169 -11.80 -6.31 5.27
N LYS A 170 -12.02 -7.63 5.45
CA LYS A 170 -11.08 -8.50 6.16
C LYS A 170 -9.73 -8.59 5.48
N GLN A 171 -9.68 -8.65 4.15
CA GLN A 171 -8.42 -8.66 3.39
C GLN A 171 -7.65 -7.35 3.61
N LEU A 172 -8.32 -6.20 3.46
CA LEU A 172 -7.73 -4.89 3.73
C LEU A 172 -7.25 -4.75 5.17
N GLN A 173 -8.00 -5.23 6.16
CA GLN A 173 -7.58 -5.22 7.57
C GLN A 173 -6.31 -6.06 7.82
N ASN A 174 -6.11 -7.16 7.09
CA ASN A 174 -4.90 -7.97 7.20
C ASN A 174 -3.68 -7.31 6.54
N LEU A 175 -3.90 -6.53 5.48
CA LEU A 175 -2.85 -5.85 4.72
C LEU A 175 -2.45 -4.52 5.37
N VAL A 176 -3.41 -3.80 5.96
CA VAL A 176 -3.23 -2.45 6.48
C VAL A 176 -3.15 -2.49 8.00
N ARG A 177 -2.06 -1.95 8.57
CA ARG A 177 -1.87 -1.86 10.03
C ARG A 177 -2.61 -0.68 10.69
N SER A 178 -3.29 0.14 9.89
CA SER A 178 -3.93 1.38 10.31
C SER A 178 -5.39 1.42 9.87
N LYS A 179 -6.25 2.15 10.59
CA LYS A 179 -7.68 2.34 10.26
C LYS A 179 -8.49 1.03 10.12
N THR A 180 -8.03 -0.07 10.73
CA THR A 180 -8.75 -1.36 10.76
C THR A 180 -10.12 -1.23 11.42
N ASP A 181 -10.20 -0.49 12.53
CA ASP A 181 -11.43 -0.26 13.28
C ASP A 181 -12.46 0.54 12.47
N GLU A 182 -11.98 1.43 11.59
CA GLU A 182 -12.84 2.21 10.70
C GLU A 182 -13.45 1.33 9.61
N LEU A 183 -12.64 0.44 9.02
CA LEU A 183 -13.13 -0.55 8.05
C LEU A 183 -14.18 -1.46 8.70
N GLU A 184 -13.88 -2.01 9.89
CA GLU A 184 -14.80 -2.87 10.64
C GLU A 184 -16.13 -2.15 10.92
N MET A 185 -16.08 -0.92 11.44
CA MET A 185 -17.28 -0.14 11.74
C MET A 185 -18.15 0.13 10.50
N ARG A 186 -17.55 0.47 9.36
CA ARG A 186 -18.31 0.70 8.10
C ARG A 186 -18.93 -0.58 7.58
N THR A 187 -18.19 -1.68 7.64
CA THR A 187 -18.62 -3.01 7.20
C THR A 187 -19.76 -3.54 8.07
N ASP A 188 -19.70 -3.33 9.38
CA ASP A 188 -20.78 -3.70 10.30
C ASP A 188 -22.03 -2.84 10.07
N ASP A 189 -21.88 -1.51 9.91
CA ASP A 189 -23.01 -0.61 9.64
C ASP A 189 -23.77 -1.00 8.37
N ILE A 190 -23.06 -1.20 7.25
CA ILE A 190 -23.70 -1.56 5.98
C ILE A 190 -24.38 -2.93 6.06
N THR A 191 -23.75 -3.90 6.74
CA THR A 191 -24.33 -5.23 6.94
C THR A 191 -25.59 -5.16 7.81
N HIS A 192 -25.56 -4.39 8.90
CA HIS A 192 -26.71 -4.25 9.79
C HIS A 192 -27.89 -3.56 9.10
N ARG A 193 -27.63 -2.45 8.38
CA ARG A 193 -28.68 -1.73 7.64
C ARG A 193 -29.27 -2.58 6.53
N PHE A 194 -28.44 -3.27 5.75
CA PHE A 194 -28.90 -4.14 4.67
C PHE A 194 -29.79 -5.27 5.19
N ASN A 195 -29.40 -5.93 6.29
CA ASN A 195 -30.20 -6.97 6.92
C ASN A 195 -31.53 -6.42 7.45
N HIS A 196 -31.52 -5.24 8.05
CA HIS A 196 -32.74 -4.61 8.55
C HIS A 196 -33.73 -4.31 7.42
N LEU A 197 -33.26 -3.78 6.29
CA LEU A 197 -34.11 -3.54 5.12
C LEU A 197 -34.61 -4.86 4.50
N SER A 198 -33.75 -5.88 4.46
CA SER A 198 -34.15 -7.22 4.01
C SER A 198 -35.32 -7.78 4.83
N GLU A 199 -35.34 -7.55 6.14
CA GLU A 199 -36.44 -7.96 7.03
C GLU A 199 -37.71 -7.13 6.85
N GLN A 200 -37.60 -5.85 6.47
CA GLN A 200 -38.77 -5.00 6.22
C GLN A 200 -39.45 -5.27 4.87
N VAL A 201 -38.67 -5.69 3.89
CA VAL A 201 -39.15 -5.97 2.52
C VAL A 201 -39.72 -7.40 2.39
N SER A 202 -39.25 -8.36 3.20
CA SER A 202 -39.73 -9.76 3.23
C SER A 202 -41.06 -9.94 3.96
#